data_AF-A0A7W1ZGZ9-F1
#
_entry.id   AF-A0A7W1ZGZ9-F1
#
_cell.length_a   1.000
_cell.length_b   1.000
_cell.length_c   1.000
_cell.angle_alpha   90.00
_cell.angle_beta   90.00
_cell.angle_gamma   90.00
#
_symmetry.space_group_name_H-M   'P 1'
#
loop_
_entity.id
_entity.type
_entity.pdbx_description
1 polymer ?
#
loop_
_entity_poly.entity_id
_entity_poly.type
_entity_poly.pdbx_seq_one_letter_code
_entity_poly.pdbx_strand_id
1 'polypeptide(L)'
;MLTDTIEVSGLSKAVVEAVSERAKEIGATTEEYVRYLIEEDVASPLSARVLYAPVREQIKASGISDDELDELLEEAREEVYQEK
;
A
#
# COMPACT_ATOMS: atom_id res chain seq x y z
N MET A 1 22.29 -16.79 -14.57
CA MET A 1 20.98 -16.59 -13.94
C MET A 1 19.98 -16.34 -15.06
N LEU A 2 18.80 -16.97 -15.01
CA LEU A 2 17.69 -16.62 -15.90
C LEU A 2 17.03 -15.37 -15.32
N THR A 3 16.87 -14.34 -16.14
CA THR A 3 16.18 -13.11 -15.78
C THR A 3 14.99 -12.96 -16.69
N ASP A 4 13.80 -12.91 -16.11
CA ASP A 4 12.57 -12.60 -16.82
C ASP A 4 12.25 -11.11 -16.68
N THR A 5 11.66 -10.51 -17.71
CA THR A 5 11.30 -9.08 -17.74
C THR A 5 9.80 -8.93 -17.97
N ILE A 6 9.19 -8.00 -17.25
CA ILE A 6 7.77 -7.67 -17.36
C ILE A 6 7.67 -6.20 -17.78
N GLU A 7 6.93 -5.93 -18.85
CA GLU A 7 6.54 -4.57 -19.26
C GLU A 7 5.13 -4.28 -18.75
N VAL A 8 4.94 -3.13 -18.09
CA VAL A 8 3.66 -2.71 -17.53
C VAL A 8 3.16 -1.46 -18.25
N SER A 9 2.13 -1.61 -19.07
CA SER A 9 1.49 -0.52 -19.81
C SER A 9 0.25 0.03 -19.09
N GLY A 10 -0.13 1.29 -19.37
CA GLY A 10 -1.39 1.88 -18.90
C GLY A 10 -1.33 2.56 -17.53
N LEU A 11 -0.14 2.71 -16.94
CA LEU A 11 0.05 3.50 -15.73
C LEU A 11 -0.09 5.00 -16.03
N SER A 12 -0.78 5.72 -15.16
CA SER A 12 -0.85 7.18 -15.27
C SER A 12 0.50 7.80 -14.91
N LYS A 13 0.78 9.00 -15.43
CA LYS A 13 2.00 9.74 -15.11
C LYS A 13 2.17 9.95 -13.60
N ALA A 14 1.08 10.28 -12.91
CA ALA A 14 1.09 10.48 -11.46
C ALA A 14 1.50 9.22 -10.68
N VAL A 15 1.07 8.03 -11.14
CA VAL A 15 1.48 6.76 -10.51
C VAL A 15 2.97 6.53 -10.70
N VAL A 16 3.49 6.74 -11.92
CA VAL A 16 4.92 6.56 -12.20
C VAL A 16 5.77 7.54 -11.38
N GLU A 17 5.33 8.78 -11.23
CA GLU A 17 5.99 9.79 -10.39
C GLU A 17 5.99 9.38 -8.92
N ALA A 18 4.85 8.96 -8.37
CA ALA A 18 4.74 8.52 -6.98
C ALA A 18 5.62 7.29 -6.67
N VAL A 19 5.74 6.32 -7.60
CA VAL A 19 6.64 5.18 -7.45
C VAL A 19 8.10 5.64 -7.42
N SER A 20 8.47 6.58 -8.29
CA SER A 20 9.83 7.14 -8.32
C SER A 20 10.19 7.92 -7.05
N GLU A 21 9.24 8.68 -6.50
CA GLU A 21 9.42 9.42 -5.25
C GLU A 21 9.63 8.47 -4.06
N ARG A 22 8.77 7.47 -3.91
CA ARG A 22 8.90 6.46 -2.84
C ARG A 22 10.19 5.65 -2.95
N ALA A 23 10.63 5.33 -4.17
CA ALA A 23 11.92 4.67 -4.38
C ALA A 23 13.08 5.53 -3.85
N LYS A 24 13.07 6.84 -4.09
CA LYS A 24 14.09 7.77 -3.58
C LYS A 24 14.08 7.87 -2.06
N GLU A 25 12.90 7.87 -1.43
CA GLU A 25 12.77 7.92 0.03
C GLU A 25 13.50 6.77 0.73
N ILE A 26 13.55 5.60 0.11
CA ILE A 26 14.24 4.41 0.63
C ILE A 26 15.63 4.19 0.02
N GLY A 27 16.12 5.13 -0.81
CA GLY A 27 17.42 5.03 -1.48
C GLY A 27 17.52 3.95 -2.56
N ALA A 28 16.40 3.56 -3.16
CA ALA A 28 16.31 2.56 -4.22
C ALA A 28 16.07 3.20 -5.60
N THR A 29 16.40 2.46 -6.66
CA THR A 29 15.92 2.78 -8.02
C THR A 29 14.44 2.45 -8.17
N THR A 30 13.79 3.02 -9.18
CA THR A 30 12.37 2.77 -9.45
C THR A 30 12.14 1.28 -9.74
N GLU A 31 13.03 0.65 -10.49
CA GLU A 31 13.01 -0.77 -10.84
C GLU A 31 13.19 -1.67 -9.62
N GLU A 32 14.14 -1.33 -8.73
CA GLU A 32 14.33 -2.07 -7.48
C GLU A 32 13.10 -1.98 -6.57
N TYR A 33 12.49 -0.80 -6.48
CA TYR A 33 11.29 -0.60 -5.68
C TYR A 33 10.10 -1.38 -6.25
N VAL A 34 9.88 -1.34 -7.57
CA VAL A 34 8.81 -2.12 -8.22
C VAL A 34 9.04 -3.62 -8.05
N ARG A 35 10.27 -4.11 -8.21
CA ARG A 35 10.60 -5.52 -7.95
C ARG A 35 10.29 -5.89 -6.51
N TYR A 36 10.71 -5.06 -5.54
CA TYR A 36 10.43 -5.27 -4.13
C TYR A 36 8.92 -5.38 -3.88
N LEU A 37 8.10 -4.49 -4.44
CA LEU A 37 6.63 -4.54 -4.29
C LEU A 37 6.03 -5.83 -4.86
N ILE A 38 6.52 -6.28 -6.02
CA ILE A 38 6.04 -7.53 -6.64
C ILE A 38 6.43 -8.73 -5.78
N GLU A 39 7.69 -8.79 -5.34
CA GLU A 39 8.19 -9.88 -4.50
C GLU A 39 7.48 -9.91 -3.14
N GLU A 40 7.24 -8.74 -2.52
CA GLU A 40 6.51 -8.64 -1.26
C GLU A 40 5.08 -9.14 -1.40
N ASP A 41 4.35 -8.72 -2.43
CA ASP A 41 2.94 -9.12 -2.60
C ASP A 41 2.79 -10.58 -3.05
N VAL A 42 3.69 -11.07 -3.90
CA VAL A 42 3.58 -12.41 -4.52
C VAL A 42 4.23 -13.50 -3.66
N ALA A 43 5.40 -13.24 -3.06
CA ALA A 43 6.14 -14.25 -2.31
C ALA A 43 5.70 -14.35 -0.84
N SER A 44 5.03 -13.31 -0.29
CA SER A 44 4.57 -13.34 1.09
C SER A 44 3.23 -14.07 1.23
N PRO A 45 3.15 -15.19 1.97
CA PRO A 45 1.86 -15.79 2.34
C PRO A 45 1.03 -14.89 3.26
N LEU A 46 1.64 -13.81 3.78
CA LEU A 46 1.04 -12.78 4.61
C LEU A 46 1.17 -11.41 3.92
N SER A 47 0.94 -11.32 2.61
CA SER A 47 0.97 -10.01 1.94
C SER A 47 -0.05 -9.06 2.59
N ALA A 48 0.20 -7.76 2.57
CA ALA A 48 -0.75 -6.76 3.07
C ALA A 48 -2.13 -6.93 2.42
N ARG A 49 -2.18 -7.40 1.16
CA ARG A 49 -3.42 -7.77 0.50
C ARG A 49 -4.14 -8.91 1.25
N VAL A 50 -3.47 -9.98 1.65
CA VAL A 50 -4.09 -11.07 2.41
C VAL A 50 -4.45 -10.63 3.83
N LEU A 51 -3.52 -9.99 4.53
CA LEU A 51 -3.68 -9.60 5.94
C LEU A 51 -4.84 -8.61 6.14
N TYR A 52 -4.97 -7.61 5.27
CA TYR A 52 -6.01 -6.60 5.39
C TYR A 52 -7.29 -6.93 4.61
N ALA A 53 -7.39 -8.11 3.98
CA ALA A 53 -8.61 -8.51 3.28
C ALA A 53 -9.86 -8.47 4.18
N PRO A 54 -9.85 -9.02 5.41
CA PRO A 54 -11.03 -8.97 6.29
C PRO A 54 -11.43 -7.55 6.65
N VAL A 55 -10.47 -6.66 6.91
CA VAL A 55 -10.72 -5.26 7.26
C VAL A 55 -11.36 -4.52 6.08
N ARG A 56 -10.83 -4.69 4.86
CA ARG A 56 -11.42 -4.07 3.66
C ARG A 56 -12.83 -4.55 3.38
N GLU A 57 -13.10 -5.85 3.58
CA GLU A 57 -14.47 -6.38 3.44
C GLU A 57 -15.40 -5.82 4.51
N GLN A 58 -14.94 -5.63 5.74
CA GLN A 58 -15.74 -5.01 6.80
C GLN A 58 -16.04 -3.54 6.53
N ILE A 59 -15.06 -2.75 6.10
CA ILE A 59 -15.27 -1.34 5.70
C ILE A 59 -16.28 -1.26 4.55
N LYS A 60 -16.13 -2.12 3.55
CA LYS A 60 -17.06 -2.16 2.42
C LYS A 60 -18.48 -2.58 2.85
N ALA A 61 -18.60 -3.53 3.77
CA ALA A 61 -19.88 -4.01 4.26
C ALA A 61 -20.56 -3.03 5.23
N SER A 62 -19.80 -2.22 5.97
CA SER A 62 -20.36 -1.21 6.87
C SER A 62 -21.00 -0.05 6.12
N GLY A 63 -20.57 0.21 4.88
CA GLY A 63 -21.05 1.33 4.08
C GLY A 63 -20.58 2.68 4.60
N ILE A 64 -19.56 2.70 5.47
CA ILE A 64 -18.92 3.91 5.97
C ILE A 64 -18.31 4.69 4.80
N SER A 65 -18.47 6.01 4.79
CA SER A 65 -17.80 6.88 3.82
C SER A 65 -16.33 7.07 4.17
N ASP A 66 -15.54 7.53 3.19
CA ASP A 66 -14.12 7.80 3.41
C ASP A 66 -13.92 8.89 4.50
N ASP A 67 -14.75 9.93 4.50
CA ASP A 67 -14.69 11.01 5.51
C ASP A 67 -14.99 10.48 6.93
N GLU A 68 -15.99 9.62 7.08
CA GLU A 68 -16.34 9.01 8.38
C GLU A 68 -15.26 8.01 8.85
N LEU A 69 -14.60 7.31 7.92
CA LEU A 69 -13.49 6.43 8.24
C LEU A 69 -12.26 7.22 8.72
N ASP A 70 -11.99 8.37 8.09
CA ASP A 70 -10.91 9.27 8.49
C ASP A 70 -11.16 9.85 9.90
N GLU A 71 -12.37 10.31 10.19
CA GLU A 71 -12.75 10.77 11.54
C GLU A 71 -12.56 9.66 12.59
N LEU A 72 -13.03 8.45 12.32
CA LEU A 72 -12.87 7.30 13.22
C LEU A 72 -11.39 6.99 13.52
N LEU A 73 -10.53 7.10 12.52
CA LEU A 73 -9.09 6.85 12.67
C LEU A 73 -8.40 7.97 13.45
N GLU A 74 -8.83 9.22 13.29
CA GLU A 74 -8.30 10.36 14.05
C GLU A 74 -8.71 10.26 15.52
N GLU A 75 -9.97 9.97 15.83
CA GLU A 75 -10.43 9.74 17.20
C GLU A 75 -9.62 8.63 17.88
N ALA A 76 -9.45 7.49 17.22
CA ALA A 76 -8.65 6.38 17.74
C ALA A 76 -7.16 6.76 17.95
N ARG A 77 -6.60 7.63 17.11
CA ARG A 77 -5.24 8.16 17.26
C ARG A 77 -5.12 9.06 18.48
N GLU A 78 -6.09 9.95 18.68
CA GLU A 78 -6.12 10.84 19.83
C GLU A 78 -6.23 10.05 21.14
N GLU A 79 -7.10 9.03 21.21
CA GLU A 79 -7.26 8.17 22.39
C GLU A 79 -5.92 7.52 22.79
N VAL A 80 -5.21 6.91 21.85
CA VAL A 80 -3.89 6.28 22.11
C VAL A 80 -2.83 7.31 22.51
N TYR A 81 -2.91 8.53 22.01
CA TYR A 81 -1.98 9.61 22.35
C TYR A 81 -2.23 10.18 23.75
N GLN A 82 -3.50 10.28 24.17
CA GLN A 82 -3.88 10.77 25.51
C GLN A 82 -3.67 9.74 26.62
N GLU A 83 -3.59 8.44 26.28
CA GLU A 83 -3.27 7.36 27.23
C GLU A 83 -1.77 7.22 27.54
N LYS A 84 -0.90 8.03 26.93
CA LYS A 84 0.56 8.05 27.16
C LYS A 84 1.03 9.27 27.95
#